data_AF-A0A6V7JDY3-F1
#
_entry.id   AF-A0A6V7JDY3-F1
#
_cell.length_a   1.000
_cell.length_b   1.000
_cell.length_c   1.000
_cell.angle_alpha   90.00
_cell.angle_beta   90.00
_cell.angle_gamma   90.00
#
_symmetry.space_group_name_H-M   'P 1'
#
loop_
_entity.id
_entity.type
_entity.pdbx_description
1 polymer ?
#
loop_
_entity_poly.entity_id
_entity_poly.type
_entity_poly.pdbx_seq_one_letter_code
_entity_poly.pdbx_strand_id
1 'polypeptide(L)' 'VALVVLGCFLGVALARPDGYTTKWDNIDLDQILSSDRLIQNYFNCLMEKGNCTPEGKDLR' A
#
# COMPACT_ATOMS: atom_id res chain seq x y z
N VAL A 1 23.09 -31.47 -13.44
CA VAL A 1 23.27 -30.01 -13.62
C VAL A 1 22.19 -29.42 -14.52
N ALA A 2 22.05 -29.87 -15.78
CA ALA A 2 21.03 -29.33 -16.71
C ALA A 2 19.58 -29.36 -16.18
N LEU A 3 19.16 -30.47 -15.55
CA LEU A 3 17.82 -30.58 -14.93
C LEU A 3 17.61 -29.63 -13.75
N VAL A 4 18.67 -29.37 -12.98
CA VAL A 4 18.62 -28.44 -11.85
C VAL A 4 18.51 -27.01 -12.36
N VAL A 5 19.28 -26.66 -13.39
CA VAL A 5 19.23 -25.34 -14.05
C VAL A 5 17.84 -25.10 -14.66
N LEU A 6 17.28 -26.10 -15.36
CA LEU A 6 15.94 -26.03 -15.93
C LEU A 6 14.85 -25.86 -14.86
N GLY A 7 14.96 -26.61 -13.75
CA GLY A 7 14.05 -26.49 -12.61
C GLY A 7 14.10 -25.12 -11.94
N CYS A 8 15.30 -24.53 -11.78
CA CYS A 8 15.44 -23.18 -11.24
C CYS A 8 14.82 -22.12 -12.16
N PHE A 9 15.00 -22.22 -13.48
CA PHE A 9 14.39 -21.29 -14.44
C PHE A 9 12.86 -21.33 -14.41
N LEU A 10 12.28 -22.53 -14.34
CA LEU A 10 10.83 -22.72 -14.23
C LEU A 10 10.26 -22.17 -12.91
N GLY A 11 10.98 -22.37 -11.80
CA GLY A 11 10.57 -21.83 -10.50
C GLY A 11 10.50 -20.30 -10.47
N VAL A 12 11.49 -19.62 -11.09
CA VAL A 12 11.49 -18.15 -11.18
C VAL A 12 10.40 -17.64 -12.12
N ALA A 13 10.13 -18.32 -13.24
CA ALA A 13 9.11 -17.91 -14.19
C ALA A 13 7.67 -18.03 -13.64
N LEU A 14 7.45 -18.95 -12.70
CA LEU A 14 6.15 -19.16 -12.05
C LEU A 14 5.98 -18.37 -10.75
N ALA A 15 7.02 -17.67 -10.28
CA ALA A 15 6.93 -16.81 -9.13
C ALA A 15 5.98 -15.65 -9.44
N ARG A 16 4.76 -15.71 -8.90
CA ARG A 16 3.84 -14.57 -8.89
C ARG A 16 4.09 -13.83 -7.58
N PRO A 17 4.65 -12.60 -7.61
CA PRO A 17 4.64 -11.78 -6.42
C PRO A 17 3.18 -11.51 -6.07
N ASP A 18 2.80 -11.77 -4.81
CA ASP A 18 1.53 -11.31 -4.29
C ASP A 18 1.49 -9.79 -4.43
N GLY A 19 0.46 -9.28 -5.12
CA GLY A 19 0.30 -7.85 -5.36
C GLY A 19 0.04 -7.10 -4.05
N TYR A 20 0.28 -5.78 -4.08
CA TYR A 20 -0.18 -4.91 -2.99
C TYR A 20 -1.70 -4.95 -2.87
N THR A 21 -2.21 -4.64 -1.68
CA THR A 21 -3.66 -4.59 -1.43
C THR A 21 -4.33 -3.50 -2.24
N THR A 22 -5.51 -3.80 -2.80
CA THR A 22 -6.35 -2.84 -3.54
C THR A 22 -7.32 -2.08 -2.63
N LYS A 23 -7.23 -2.26 -1.30
CA LYS A 23 -8.14 -1.63 -0.33
C LYS A 23 -8.11 -0.09 -0.40
N TRP A 24 -6.99 0.48 -0.84
CA TRP A 24 -6.73 1.92 -0.86
C TRP A 24 -6.91 2.59 -2.23
N ASP A 25 -7.27 1.82 -3.26
CA ASP A 25 -7.32 2.32 -4.65
C ASP A 25 -8.49 3.29 -4.90
N ASN A 26 -9.48 3.33 -3.99
CA ASN A 26 -10.65 4.18 -4.11
C ASN A 26 -10.56 5.49 -3.28
N ILE A 27 -9.40 5.77 -2.68
CA ILE A 27 -9.21 7.01 -1.92
C ILE A 27 -8.93 8.16 -2.89
N ASP A 28 -9.68 9.25 -2.75
CA ASP A 28 -9.47 10.49 -3.50
C ASP A 28 -8.26 11.27 -2.95
N LEU A 29 -7.07 10.94 -3.46
CA LEU A 29 -5.83 11.60 -3.08
C LEU A 29 -5.80 13.06 -3.52
N ASP A 30 -6.39 13.40 -4.66
CA ASP A 30 -6.39 14.77 -5.17
C ASP A 30 -7.18 15.70 -4.23
N GLN A 31 -8.32 15.22 -3.72
CA GLN A 31 -9.09 15.94 -2.71
C GLN A 31 -8.31 16.10 -1.41
N ILE A 32 -7.62 15.06 -0.94
CA ILE A 32 -6.87 15.11 0.32
C ILE A 32 -5.68 16.06 0.20
N LEU A 33 -4.91 15.97 -0.89
CA LEU A 33 -3.71 16.78 -1.11
C LEU A 33 -4.01 18.24 -1.45
N SER A 34 -5.19 18.53 -2.03
CA SER A 34 -5.62 19.91 -2.31
C SER A 34 -6.18 20.64 -1.09
N SER A 35 -6.46 19.93 0.01
CA SER A 35 -6.99 20.51 1.24
C SER A 35 -5.99 20.43 2.39
N ASP A 36 -5.45 21.59 2.79
CA ASP A 36 -4.58 21.72 3.96
C ASP A 36 -5.21 21.13 5.23
N ARG A 37 -6.53 21.26 5.39
CA ARG A 37 -7.23 20.68 6.53
C ARG A 37 -7.22 19.14 6.51
N LEU A 38 -7.51 18.54 5.35
CA LEU A 38 -7.61 17.08 5.24
C LEU A 38 -6.23 16.44 5.38
N ILE A 39 -5.22 16.96 4.68
CA ILE A 39 -3.86 16.43 4.77
C ILE A 39 -3.28 16.56 6.18
N GLN A 40 -3.55 17.66 6.89
CA GLN A 40 -3.11 17.83 8.28
C GLN A 40 -3.80 16.84 9.23
N ASN A 41 -5.08 16.52 9.00
CA ASN A 41 -5.75 15.48 9.78
C ASN A 41 -5.13 14.10 9.54
N TYR A 42 -4.85 13.74 8.29
CA TYR A 42 -4.17 12.48 7.96
C TYR A 42 -2.76 12.43 8.56
N PHE A 43 -2.00 13.51 8.48
CA PHE A 43 -0.67 13.61 9.07
C PHE A 43 -0.70 13.48 10.60
N ASN A 44 -1.59 14.22 11.27
CA ASN A 44 -1.72 14.16 12.73
C ASN A 44 -2.20 12.78 13.21
N CYS A 45 -3.06 12.13 12.44
CA CYS A 45 -3.47 10.75 12.69
C CYS A 45 -2.27 9.78 12.67
N LEU A 46 -1.47 9.80 11.60
CA LEU A 46 -0.30 8.92 11.44
C LEU A 46 0.80 9.21 12.48
N MET A 47 0.83 10.43 13.01
CA MET A 47 1.76 10.86 14.05
C MET A 47 1.21 10.67 15.48
N GLU A 48 0.04 10.03 15.65
CA GLU A 48 -0.64 9.81 16.93
C GLU A 48 -0.96 11.09 17.73
N LYS A 49 -1.13 12.21 17.02
CA LYS A 49 -1.38 13.55 17.59
C LYS A 49 -2.83 14.02 17.46
N GLY A 50 -3.73 13.18 16.95
CA GLY A 50 -5.12 13.55 16.74
C GLY A 50 -6.02 12.41 16.30
N ASN A 51 -7.26 12.74 15.96
CA ASN A 51 -8.26 11.77 15.55
C ASN A 51 -8.02 11.30 14.10
N CYS A 52 -8.08 9.99 13.90
CA CYS A 52 -7.98 9.36 12.59
C CYS A 52 -9.35 9.19 11.92
N THR A 53 -9.39 9.42 10.60
CA THR A 53 -10.48 8.94 9.74
C THR A 53 -10.49 7.40 9.76
N PRO A 54 -11.63 6.75 9.44
CA PRO A 54 -11.68 5.28 9.35
C PRO A 54 -10.59 4.71 8.44
N GLU A 55 -10.33 5.37 7.30
CA GLU A 55 -9.28 4.98 6.37
C GLU A 55 -7.87 5.26 6.93
N GLY A 56 -7.66 6.41 7.56
CA GLY A 56 -6.39 6.75 8.20
C GLY A 56 -6.01 5.81 9.35
N LYS A 57 -7.00 5.21 10.04
CA LYS A 57 -6.74 4.20 11.08
C LYS A 57 -6.13 2.93 10.54
N ASP A 58 -6.51 2.55 9.33
CA ASP A 58 -6.00 1.35 8.69
C ASP A 58 -4.61 1.57 8.05
N LEU A 59 -4.20 2.82 7.88
CA LEU A 59 -2.87 3.23 7.42
C LEU A 59 -1.86 3.38 8.57
N ARG A 60 -2.32 3.40 9.82
CA ARG A 60 -1.47 3.45 11.03
C ARG A 60 -1.04 2.05 11.43
#